data_AF-A0A5P8M5E2-F1
#
_entry.id   AF-A0A5P8M5E2-F1
#
_cell.length_a   1.000
_cell.length_b   1.000
_cell.length_c   1.000
_cell.angle_alpha   90.00
_cell.angle_beta   90.00
_cell.angle_gamma   90.00
#
_symmetry.space_group_name_H-M   'P 1'
#
loop_
_entity.id
_entity.type
_entity.pdbx_description
1 polymer ?
#
loop_
_entity_poly.entity_id
_entity_poly.type
_entity_poly.pdbx_seq_one_letter_code
_entity_poly.pdbx_strand_id
1 'polypeptide(L)'
;MLLGTKIEANVNGMALMIQLPTGLHVVDDEYVAEHDTALARADMAGWWTMPELVKRYHQNPTWFADNVFQVPRFMKVLRGQCVMYPREGVKGYTCEPEAFGEFMKKWFPEIARNAMKGGKP
;
A
#
# COMPACT_ATOMS: atom_id res chain seq x y z
N MET A 1 16.55 -3.35 31.13
CA MET A 1 17.29 -4.22 30.19
C MET A 1 16.30 -5.23 29.64
N LEU A 2 15.89 -5.11 28.38
CA LEU A 2 15.03 -6.12 27.74
C LEU A 2 15.94 -7.27 27.27
N LEU A 3 15.83 -8.43 27.92
CA LEU A 3 16.50 -9.66 27.51
C LEU A 3 15.92 -10.07 26.15
N GLY A 4 16.77 -10.19 25.12
CA GLY A 4 16.34 -10.65 23.80
C GLY A 4 15.80 -12.08 23.83
N THR A 5 14.96 -12.44 22.86
CA THR A 5 14.38 -13.78 22.73
C THR A 5 15.46 -14.84 22.51
N LYS A 6 15.42 -15.91 23.30
CA LYS A 6 16.27 -17.10 23.14
C LYS A 6 15.48 -18.20 22.46
N ILE A 7 16.06 -18.77 21.41
CA ILE A 7 15.50 -19.91 20.67
C ILE A 7 16.44 -21.08 20.83
N GLU A 8 15.88 -22.23 21.21
CA GLU A 8 16.58 -23.51 21.23
C GLU A 8 16.13 -24.32 20.01
N ALA A 9 17.07 -24.69 19.15
CA ALA A 9 16.82 -25.54 17.99
C ALA A 9 17.64 -26.82 18.10
N ASN A 10 17.03 -27.98 17.85
CA ASN A 10 17.76 -29.25 17.79
C ASN A 10 18.21 -29.52 16.35
N VAL A 11 19.51 -29.63 16.12
CA VAL A 11 20.08 -29.96 14.82
C VAL A 11 20.99 -31.18 15.00
N ASN A 12 20.62 -32.30 14.37
CA ASN A 12 21.36 -33.58 14.45
C ASN A 12 21.64 -34.05 15.89
N GLY A 13 20.70 -33.85 16.82
CA GLY A 13 20.85 -34.26 18.22
C GLY A 13 21.65 -33.29 19.10
N MET A 14 22.08 -32.15 18.56
CA MET A 14 22.72 -31.07 19.34
C MET A 14 21.76 -29.88 19.52
N ALA A 15 21.71 -29.33 20.72
CA ALA A 15 20.98 -28.10 21.00
C ALA A 15 21.80 -26.87 20.56
N LEU A 16 21.25 -26.11 19.61
CA LEU A 16 21.76 -24.82 19.18
C LEU A 16 20.96 -23.71 19.87
N MET A 17 21.66 -22.81 20.55
CA MET A 17 21.06 -21.64 21.17
C MET A 17 21.27 -20.42 20.29
N ILE A 18 20.17 -19.82 19.82
CA ILE A 18 20.18 -18.58 19.05
C ILE A 18 19.65 -17.47 19.93
N GLN A 19 20.47 -16.43 20.12
CA GLN A 19 20.08 -15.20 20.77
C GLN A 19 19.68 -14.18 19.71
N LEU A 20 18.41 -13.78 19.69
CA LEU A 20 17.98 -12.71 18.80
C LEU A 20 18.37 -11.33 19.34
N PRO A 21 18.83 -10.41 18.47
CA PRO A 21 18.89 -8.99 18.77
C PRO A 21 17.56 -8.45 19.27
N THR A 22 17.62 -7.42 20.12
CA THR A 22 16.43 -6.72 20.61
C THR A 22 15.61 -6.17 19.44
N GLY A 23 14.30 -6.47 19.43
CA GLY A 23 13.37 -6.04 18.37
C GLY A 23 13.21 -7.01 17.21
N LEU A 24 13.95 -8.13 17.20
CA LEU A 24 13.70 -9.23 16.26
C LEU A 24 12.83 -10.30 16.90
N HIS A 25 11.89 -10.81 16.11
CA HIS A 25 10.90 -11.80 16.51
C HIS A 25 10.85 -12.91 15.46
N VAL A 26 10.71 -14.17 15.91
CA VAL A 26 10.33 -15.28 15.02
C VAL A 26 8.82 -15.36 15.03
N VAL A 27 8.25 -15.40 13.83
CA VAL A 27 6.82 -15.50 13.58
C VAL A 27 6.60 -16.65 12.60
N ASP A 28 5.45 -17.29 12.68
CA ASP A 28 5.03 -18.30 11.72
C ASP A 28 4.41 -17.66 10.47
N ASP A 29 4.19 -18.47 9.44
CA ASP A 29 3.62 -18.03 8.16
C ASP A 29 2.17 -17.53 8.32
N GLU A 30 1.43 -18.05 9.31
CA GLU A 30 0.05 -17.61 9.60
C GLU A 30 0.04 -16.17 10.11
N TYR A 31 0.92 -15.83 11.05
CA TYR A 31 1.11 -14.46 11.53
C TYR A 31 1.48 -13.50 10.40
N VAL A 32 2.37 -13.90 9.49
CA VAL A 32 2.75 -13.07 8.33
C VAL A 32 1.53 -12.80 7.45
N ALA A 33 0.73 -13.82 7.14
CA ALA A 33 -0.47 -13.67 6.32
C ALA A 33 -1.54 -12.78 6.98
N GLU A 34 -1.76 -12.94 8.28
CA GLU A 34 -2.69 -12.09 9.05
C GLU A 34 -2.23 -10.63 9.09
N HIS A 35 -0.95 -10.40 9.35
CA HIS A 35 -0.35 -9.08 9.38
C HIS A 35 -0.45 -8.40 8.00
N ASP A 36 -0.13 -9.10 6.92
CA ASP A 36 -0.22 -8.57 5.57
C ASP A 36 -1.68 -8.26 5.18
N THR A 37 -2.64 -9.09 5.62
CA THR A 37 -4.06 -8.82 5.47
C THR A 37 -4.49 -7.58 6.25
N ALA A 38 -3.99 -7.41 7.47
CA ALA A 38 -4.25 -6.22 8.28
C ALA A 38 -3.67 -4.96 7.65
N LEU A 39 -2.45 -5.03 7.11
CA LEU A 39 -1.84 -3.93 6.35
C LEU A 39 -2.65 -3.59 5.10
N ALA A 40 -3.08 -4.59 4.32
CA ALA A 40 -3.92 -4.36 3.15
C ALA A 40 -5.26 -3.70 3.51
N ARG A 41 -5.88 -4.11 4.62
CA ARG A 41 -7.11 -3.46 5.12
C ARG A 41 -6.85 -2.02 5.55
N ALA A 42 -5.76 -1.76 6.26
CA ALA A 42 -5.39 -0.41 6.68
C ALA A 42 -5.11 0.50 5.48
N ASP A 43 -4.41 -0.01 4.46
CA ASP A 43 -4.12 0.69 3.21
C ASP A 43 -5.40 1.09 2.44
N MET A 44 -6.47 0.29 2.56
CA MET A 44 -7.78 0.56 1.96
C MET A 44 -8.71 1.40 2.85
N ALA A 45 -8.34 1.68 4.11
CA ALA A 45 -9.18 2.43 5.05
C ALA A 45 -9.01 3.96 4.94
N GLY A 46 -7.87 4.42 4.43
CA GLY A 46 -7.54 5.84 4.29
C GLY A 46 -7.67 6.35 2.86
N TRP A 47 -7.97 7.64 2.69
CA TRP A 47 -7.89 8.28 1.37
C TRP A 47 -6.44 8.37 0.92
N TRP A 48 -6.15 7.83 -0.26
CA TRP A 48 -4.82 7.80 -0.83
C TRP A 48 -4.34 9.19 -1.25
N THR A 49 -3.17 9.55 -0.79
CA THR A 49 -2.42 10.75 -1.12
C THR A 49 -1.60 10.56 -2.39
N MET A 50 -1.13 11.66 -2.98
CA MET A 50 -0.27 11.60 -4.17
C MET A 50 0.97 10.69 -4.01
N PRO A 51 1.75 10.72 -2.90
CA PRO A 51 2.85 9.78 -2.70
C PRO A 51 2.43 8.30 -2.76
N GLU A 52 1.27 7.96 -2.21
CA GLU A 52 0.74 6.59 -2.25
C GLU A 52 0.33 6.20 -3.68
N LEU A 53 -0.26 7.11 -4.45
CA LEU A 53 -0.57 6.88 -5.86
C LEU A 53 0.69 6.65 -6.70
N VAL A 54 1.74 7.44 -6.47
CA VAL A 54 3.05 7.27 -7.13
C VAL A 54 3.64 5.90 -6.81
N LYS A 55 3.63 5.51 -5.54
CA LYS A 55 4.11 4.20 -5.09
C LYS A 55 3.32 3.05 -5.72
N ARG A 56 1.99 3.18 -5.80
CA ARG A 56 1.11 2.10 -6.25
C ARG A 56 1.08 1.93 -7.76
N TYR A 57 0.97 3.03 -8.51
CA TYR A 57 0.78 2.99 -9.97
C TYR A 57 2.06 3.27 -10.76
N HIS A 58 3.16 3.60 -10.09
CA HIS A 58 4.45 3.91 -10.70
C HIS A 58 4.39 5.03 -11.74
N GLN A 59 3.48 5.98 -11.54
CA GLN A 59 3.36 7.20 -12.34
C GLN A 59 3.78 8.40 -11.51
N ASN A 60 4.39 9.39 -12.13
CA ASN A 60 4.80 10.61 -11.43
C ASN A 60 3.59 11.55 -11.19
N PRO A 61 3.70 12.53 -10.28
CA PRO A 61 2.59 13.44 -9.97
C PRO A 61 2.05 14.23 -11.17
N THR A 62 2.93 14.65 -12.08
CA THR A 62 2.54 15.38 -13.30
C THR A 62 1.69 14.52 -14.22
N TRP A 63 2.05 13.24 -14.38
CA TRP A 63 1.27 12.30 -15.17
C TRP A 63 -0.17 12.20 -14.65
N PHE A 64 -0.35 12.10 -13.33
CA PHE A 64 -1.68 12.07 -12.74
C PHE A 64 -2.45 13.37 -12.97
N ALA A 65 -1.80 14.53 -12.83
CA ALA A 65 -2.43 15.81 -13.11
C ALA A 65 -2.94 15.86 -14.56
N ASP A 66 -2.07 15.59 -15.53
CA ASP A 66 -2.35 15.81 -16.95
C ASP A 66 -3.29 14.76 -17.55
N ASN A 67 -3.24 13.52 -17.05
CA ASN A 67 -3.96 12.39 -17.66
C ASN A 67 -5.20 11.97 -16.87
N VAL A 68 -5.29 12.34 -15.58
CA VAL A 68 -6.40 11.91 -14.72
C VAL A 68 -7.15 13.12 -14.17
N PHE A 69 -6.48 13.97 -13.38
CA PHE A 69 -7.18 14.97 -12.58
C PHE A 69 -7.60 16.22 -13.35
N GLN A 70 -6.84 16.64 -14.37
CA GLN A 70 -7.13 17.84 -15.16
C GLN A 70 -7.84 17.55 -16.48
N VAL A 71 -8.12 16.29 -16.77
CA VAL A 71 -8.84 15.90 -17.98
C VAL A 71 -10.34 16.18 -17.82
N PRO A 72 -10.96 17.07 -18.62
CA PRO A 72 -12.34 17.51 -18.39
C PRO A 72 -13.39 16.39 -18.36
N ARG A 73 -13.21 15.35 -19.18
CA ARG A 73 -14.11 14.17 -19.16
C ARG A 73 -14.02 13.37 -17.86
N PHE A 74 -12.85 13.31 -17.23
CA PHE A 74 -12.62 12.56 -16.00
C PHE A 74 -12.96 13.39 -14.77
N MET A 75 -12.73 14.71 -14.80
CA MET A 75 -13.18 15.60 -13.72
C MET A 75 -14.66 15.42 -13.38
N LYS A 76 -15.54 15.22 -14.39
CA LYS A 76 -16.97 14.97 -14.16
C LYS A 76 -17.26 13.66 -13.42
N VAL A 77 -16.42 12.65 -13.60
CA VAL A 77 -16.55 11.33 -12.95
C VAL A 77 -15.92 11.35 -11.56
N LEU A 78 -14.78 12.00 -11.42
CA LEU A 78 -13.96 11.96 -10.22
C LEU A 78 -14.43 12.93 -9.14
N ARG A 79 -14.85 14.14 -9.54
CA ARG A 79 -15.15 15.24 -8.61
C ARG A 79 -16.41 14.95 -7.80
N GLY A 80 -16.26 14.96 -6.47
CA GLY A 80 -17.37 14.73 -5.54
C GLY A 80 -17.78 13.26 -5.38
N GLN A 81 -17.06 12.33 -6.03
CA GLN A 81 -17.27 10.89 -5.86
C GLN A 81 -16.07 10.23 -5.20
N CYS A 82 -14.92 10.23 -5.89
CA CYS A 82 -13.75 9.45 -5.47
C CYS A 82 -12.45 10.26 -5.37
N VAL A 83 -12.46 11.55 -5.73
CA VAL A 83 -11.30 12.44 -5.60
C VAL A 83 -11.68 13.72 -4.89
N MET A 84 -10.93 14.04 -3.84
CA MET A 84 -10.94 15.34 -3.19
C MET A 84 -9.89 16.21 -3.88
N TYR A 85 -10.37 17.23 -4.58
CA TYR A 85 -9.51 18.18 -5.27
C TYR A 85 -8.92 19.17 -4.26
N PRO A 86 -7.71 19.70 -4.53
CA PRO A 86 -7.15 20.78 -3.75
C PRO A 86 -8.15 21.94 -3.66
N ARG A 87 -8.39 22.42 -2.44
CA ARG A 87 -9.24 23.56 -2.13
C ARG A 87 -8.63 24.33 -0.96
N GLU A 88 -9.19 25.48 -0.63
CA GLU A 88 -8.74 26.27 0.52
C GLU A 88 -8.68 25.37 1.78
N GLY A 89 -7.50 25.25 2.38
CA GLY A 89 -7.24 24.39 3.55
C GLY A 89 -6.92 22.91 3.26
N VAL A 90 -7.08 22.40 2.03
CA VAL A 90 -6.76 21.02 1.64
C VAL A 90 -5.61 21.00 0.64
N LYS A 91 -4.46 20.46 1.04
CA LYS A 91 -3.26 20.36 0.20
C LYS A 91 -3.27 19.06 -0.61
N GLY A 92 -3.23 19.19 -1.94
CA GLY A 92 -3.06 18.07 -2.87
C GLY A 92 -4.35 17.29 -3.16
N TYR A 93 -4.22 16.30 -4.07
CA TYR A 93 -5.29 15.38 -4.39
C TYR A 93 -5.28 14.23 -3.39
N THR A 94 -6.46 13.86 -2.90
CA THR A 94 -6.66 12.59 -2.20
C THR A 94 -7.74 11.78 -2.90
N CYS A 95 -7.58 10.46 -2.92
CA CYS A 95 -8.41 9.54 -3.67
C CYS A 95 -8.99 8.47 -2.76
N GLU A 96 -10.30 8.23 -2.85
CA GLU A 96 -10.93 7.12 -2.17
C GLU A 96 -10.45 5.79 -2.81
N PRO A 97 -9.90 4.86 -2.02
CA PRO A 97 -9.26 3.63 -2.50
C PRO A 97 -10.05 2.82 -3.52
N GLU A 98 -11.29 2.46 -3.21
CA GLU A 98 -12.05 1.51 -4.00
C GLU A 98 -12.50 2.13 -5.32
N ALA A 99 -13.18 3.27 -5.26
CA ALA A 99 -13.74 3.93 -6.42
C ALA A 99 -12.65 4.48 -7.33
N PHE A 100 -11.53 4.99 -6.79
CA PHE A 100 -10.40 5.39 -7.63
C PHE A 100 -9.69 4.18 -8.25
N GLY A 101 -9.57 3.07 -7.52
CA GLY A 101 -9.07 1.80 -8.04
C GLY A 101 -9.89 1.31 -9.24
N GLU A 102 -11.21 1.31 -9.13
CA GLU A 102 -12.12 0.94 -10.24
C GLU A 102 -12.02 1.91 -11.41
N PHE A 103 -11.90 3.22 -11.14
CA PHE A 103 -11.62 4.20 -12.19
C PHE A 103 -10.34 3.85 -12.96
N MET A 104 -9.24 3.54 -12.25
CA MET A 104 -7.96 3.19 -12.87
C MET A 104 -8.05 1.88 -13.67
N LYS A 105 -8.74 0.86 -13.17
CA LYS A 105 -8.98 -0.39 -13.92
C LYS A 105 -9.75 -0.15 -15.22
N LYS A 106 -10.76 0.73 -15.18
CA LYS A 106 -11.61 1.03 -16.33
C LYS A 106 -10.91 1.85 -17.41
N TRP A 107 -10.19 2.90 -17.02
CA TRP A 107 -9.65 3.89 -17.96
C TRP A 107 -8.15 3.72 -18.24
N PHE A 108 -7.42 3.05 -17.35
CA PHE A 108 -5.97 2.80 -17.44
C PHE A 108 -5.63 1.35 -17.08
N PRO A 109 -6.24 0.36 -17.77
CA PRO A 109 -6.18 -1.05 -17.37
C PRO A 109 -4.76 -1.60 -17.28
N GLU A 110 -3.85 -1.16 -18.16
CA GLU A 110 -2.45 -1.61 -18.13
C GLU A 110 -1.69 -1.12 -16.90
N ILE A 111 -1.94 0.13 -16.50
CA ILE A 111 -1.33 0.74 -15.30
C ILE A 111 -1.88 0.06 -14.05
N ALA A 112 -3.20 -0.14 -13.98
CA ALA A 112 -3.83 -0.85 -12.87
C ALA A 112 -3.34 -2.30 -12.75
N ARG A 113 -3.16 -3.00 -13.88
CA ARG A 113 -2.60 -4.36 -13.89
C ARG A 113 -1.17 -4.40 -13.38
N ASN A 114 -0.33 -3.44 -13.76
CA ASN A 114 1.05 -3.37 -13.30
C ASN A 114 1.14 -3.04 -11.80
N ALA A 115 0.24 -2.20 -11.28
CA ALA A 115 0.11 -1.94 -9.85
C ALA A 115 -0.18 -3.21 -9.04
N MET A 116 -1.05 -4.09 -9.55
CA MET A 116 -1.38 -5.36 -8.89
C MET A 116 -0.23 -6.38 -8.92
N LYS A 117 0.66 -6.29 -9.91
CA LYS A 117 1.86 -7.15 -10.02
C LYS A 117 3.04 -6.67 -9.17
N GLY A 118 2.99 -5.43 -8.65
CA GLY A 118 3.99 -4.85 -7.76
C GLY A 118 3.85 -5.26 -6.29
N GLY A 119 2.76 -5.98 -5.94
CA GLY A 119 2.69 -6.75 -4.70
C GLY A 119 3.66 -7.93 -4.81
N LYS A 120 4.86 -7.73 -4.26
CA LYS A 120 6.08 -8.57 -4.32
C LYS A 120 5.87 -10.09 -4.44
N PRO A 121 6.80 -10.83 -5.07
CA PRO A 121 6.95 -12.25 -4.75
C PRO A 121 7.29 -12.44 -3.27
#